data_AF-K9H4T4-F1
#
_entry.id   AF-K9H4T4-F1
#
_cell.length_a   1.000
_cell.length_b   1.000
_cell.length_c   1.000
_cell.angle_alpha   90.00
_cell.angle_beta   90.00
_cell.angle_gamma   90.00
#
_symmetry.space_group_name_H-M   'P 1'
#
loop_
_entity.id
_entity.type
_entity.pdbx_description
1 polymer ?
#
loop_
_entity_poly.entity_id
_entity_poly.type
_entity_poly.pdbx_seq_one_letter_code
_entity_poly.pdbx_strand_id
1 'polypeptide(L)'
;MHELQRDNTATFSFLEGDVDSAAGPGIAGYHDGPYYSYYRFPRTFSHEDSDESDILEAYEQLSETVALEGPFDGVLGFSHGGTLAAGFMIHHAKMNPNEPAPFRCAIFINSLPPFRMEPGKRPVVDEGLEGFISIPCVHIAGAKDPLFEYSLALYRLCAVRESTFAVHGKGHEVPCDQKNVAIIASAIRKLSSQIL
;
A
#
# COMPACT_ATOMS: atom_id res chain seq x y z
N MET A 1 -10.46 5.85 -10.80
CA MET A 1 -10.40 4.41 -11.14
C MET A 1 -11.39 3.98 -12.23
N HIS A 2 -12.56 4.62 -12.38
CA HIS A 2 -13.53 4.28 -13.44
C HIS A 2 -12.97 4.24 -14.87
N GLU A 3 -11.97 5.07 -15.20
CA GLU A 3 -11.34 5.02 -16.52
C GLU A 3 -10.64 3.68 -16.80
N LEU A 4 -9.99 3.08 -15.80
CA LEU A 4 -9.27 1.80 -15.91
C LEU A 4 -10.22 0.61 -16.01
N GLN A 5 -11.41 0.72 -15.40
CA GLN A 5 -12.47 -0.28 -15.58
C GLN A 5 -13.09 -0.15 -16.97
N ARG A 6 -13.33 1.09 -17.43
CA ARG A 6 -13.98 1.37 -18.71
C ARG A 6 -13.16 0.91 -19.92
N ASP A 7 -11.84 1.00 -19.85
CA ASP A 7 -10.94 0.52 -20.90
C ASP A 7 -10.43 -0.92 -20.67
N ASN A 8 -10.99 -1.64 -19.70
CA ASN A 8 -10.64 -3.00 -19.32
C ASN A 8 -9.17 -3.19 -18.89
N THR A 9 -8.50 -2.12 -18.42
CA THR A 9 -7.15 -2.21 -17.86
C THR A 9 -7.15 -2.94 -16.51
N ALA A 10 -8.17 -2.73 -15.67
CA ALA A 10 -8.23 -3.33 -14.33
C ALA A 10 -9.66 -3.53 -13.81
N THR A 11 -9.85 -4.62 -13.07
CA THR A 11 -10.99 -4.86 -12.17
C THR A 11 -10.50 -4.79 -10.73
N PHE A 12 -11.36 -4.31 -9.82
CA PHE A 12 -10.99 -4.11 -8.42
C PHE A 12 -11.84 -4.99 -7.51
N SER A 13 -11.20 -5.74 -6.61
CA SER A 13 -11.81 -6.25 -5.38
C SER A 13 -11.32 -5.39 -4.22
N PHE A 14 -12.17 -5.18 -3.22
CA PHE A 14 -11.86 -4.36 -2.05
C PHE A 14 -11.91 -5.23 -0.81
N LEU A 15 -10.83 -5.20 -0.03
CA LEU A 15 -10.77 -5.80 1.30
C LEU A 15 -11.02 -4.69 2.33
N GLU A 16 -11.79 -4.99 3.36
CA GLU A 16 -12.03 -4.09 4.48
C GLU A 16 -11.28 -4.58 5.72
N GLY A 17 -10.69 -3.65 6.47
CA GLY A 17 -10.20 -3.94 7.81
C GLY A 17 -11.37 -4.01 8.80
N ASP A 18 -11.18 -4.75 9.89
CA ASP A 18 -12.20 -5.03 10.90
C ASP A 18 -11.82 -4.55 12.30
N VAL A 19 -10.64 -3.94 12.46
CA VAL A 19 -10.17 -3.39 13.73
C VAL A 19 -10.74 -1.99 13.95
N ASP A 20 -11.55 -1.83 15.00
CA ASP A 20 -12.10 -0.54 15.43
C ASP A 20 -11.03 0.55 15.52
N SER A 21 -11.32 1.71 14.95
CA SER A 21 -10.37 2.82 14.88
C SER A 21 -11.03 4.19 14.98
N ALA A 22 -10.22 5.20 15.28
CA ALA A 22 -10.63 6.59 15.11
C ALA A 22 -10.60 6.99 13.62
N ALA A 23 -11.28 8.08 13.27
CA ALA A 23 -11.21 8.63 11.92
C ALA A 23 -9.75 8.91 11.53
N GLY A 24 -9.37 8.48 10.32
CA GLY A 24 -8.07 8.84 9.75
C GLY A 24 -7.90 10.37 9.61
N PRO A 25 -6.65 10.87 9.54
CA PRO A 25 -6.40 12.29 9.33
C PRO A 25 -7.15 12.84 8.12
N GLY A 26 -7.95 13.90 8.31
CA GLY A 26 -8.75 14.52 7.24
C GLY A 26 -10.08 13.84 6.92
N ILE A 27 -10.44 12.74 7.61
CA ILE A 27 -11.74 12.05 7.45
C ILE A 27 -12.76 12.48 8.51
N ALA A 28 -12.29 12.85 9.71
CA ALA A 28 -13.16 13.28 10.80
C ALA A 28 -14.09 14.42 10.36
N GLY A 29 -15.40 14.23 10.52
CA GLY A 29 -16.43 15.21 10.16
C GLY A 29 -16.94 15.16 8.71
N TYR A 30 -16.41 14.26 7.86
CA TYR A 30 -16.97 14.00 6.52
C TYR A 30 -17.90 12.80 6.50
N HIS A 31 -17.62 11.78 7.31
CA HIS A 31 -18.44 10.58 7.47
C HIS A 31 -18.69 10.35 8.95
N ASP A 32 -19.93 10.08 9.33
CA ASP A 32 -20.25 9.60 10.68
C ASP A 32 -19.86 8.12 10.71
N GLY A 33 -18.97 7.73 11.63
CA GLY A 33 -18.43 6.35 11.73
C GLY A 33 -19.51 5.25 11.91
N PRO A 34 -19.12 3.99 12.17
CA PRO A 34 -17.81 3.56 12.68
C PRO A 34 -16.70 3.61 11.63
N TYR A 35 -15.44 3.60 12.10
CA TYR A 35 -14.26 3.51 11.25
C TYR A 35 -13.45 2.28 11.60
N TYR A 36 -12.91 1.64 10.57
CA TYR A 36 -12.12 0.43 10.72
C TYR A 36 -10.75 0.58 10.07
N SER A 37 -9.81 -0.20 10.58
CA SER A 37 -8.44 -0.30 10.12
C SER A 37 -8.04 -1.79 10.05
N TYR A 38 -6.98 -2.12 9.33
CA TYR A 38 -6.51 -3.51 9.24
C TYR A 38 -5.76 -3.96 10.50
N TYR A 39 -5.07 -3.04 11.16
CA TYR A 39 -4.37 -3.22 12.42
C TYR A 39 -4.26 -1.85 13.10
N ARG A 40 -3.91 -1.82 14.40
CA ARG A 40 -3.68 -0.57 15.13
C ARG A 40 -2.57 0.25 14.47
N PHE A 41 -2.95 1.37 13.86
CA PHE A 41 -2.06 2.18 13.05
C PHE A 41 -1.84 3.59 13.64
N PRO A 42 -0.60 4.09 13.71
CA PRO A 42 0.66 3.39 13.38
C PRO A 42 1.05 2.39 14.48
N ARG A 43 1.87 1.38 14.12
CA ARG A 43 2.55 0.57 15.16
C ARG A 43 3.48 1.45 15.98
N THR A 44 3.58 1.17 17.27
CA THR A 44 4.45 1.91 18.20
C THR A 44 5.75 1.14 18.47
N PHE A 45 6.66 1.71 19.25
CA PHE A 45 7.83 0.98 19.75
C PHE A 45 7.54 0.17 21.01
N SER A 46 6.33 0.29 21.57
CA SER A 46 5.94 -0.57 22.66
C SER A 46 5.89 -2.02 22.15
N HIS A 47 6.56 -2.92 22.86
CA HIS A 47 6.43 -4.35 22.64
C HIS A 47 5.22 -4.89 23.39
N GLU A 48 4.07 -4.21 23.28
CA GLU A 48 2.83 -4.85 23.69
C GLU A 48 2.56 -5.96 22.69
N ASP A 49 2.40 -7.21 23.18
CA ASP A 49 2.22 -8.40 22.34
C ASP A 49 1.07 -8.22 21.32
N SER A 50 0.12 -7.32 21.62
CA SER A 50 -1.00 -6.96 20.77
C SER A 50 -0.61 -6.24 19.47
N ASP A 51 0.41 -5.37 19.45
CA ASP A 51 0.77 -4.61 18.23
C ASP A 51 1.32 -5.54 17.13
N GLU A 52 2.08 -6.57 17.52
CA GLU A 52 2.63 -7.55 16.57
C GLU A 52 1.59 -8.61 16.21
N SER A 53 0.70 -9.01 17.14
CA SER A 53 -0.43 -9.89 16.83
C SER A 53 -1.34 -9.28 15.77
N ASP A 54 -1.75 -8.02 15.94
CA ASP A 54 -2.69 -7.35 15.03
C ASP A 54 -2.18 -7.29 13.58
N ILE A 55 -0.89 -7.00 13.37
CA ILE A 55 -0.34 -6.91 12.00
C ILE A 55 -0.19 -8.30 11.35
N LEU A 56 0.13 -9.32 12.14
CA LEU A 56 0.18 -10.70 11.64
C LEU A 56 -1.23 -11.20 11.29
N GLU A 57 -2.24 -10.84 12.08
CA GLU A 57 -3.66 -11.11 11.77
C GLU A 57 -4.07 -10.41 10.47
N ALA A 58 -3.68 -9.15 10.26
CA ALA A 58 -3.91 -8.45 9.00
C ALA A 58 -3.23 -9.14 7.81
N TYR A 59 -2.00 -9.65 7.97
CA TYR A 59 -1.33 -10.41 6.93
C TYR A 59 -2.01 -11.74 6.64
N GLU A 60 -2.50 -12.44 7.67
CA GLU A 60 -3.27 -13.67 7.49
C GLU A 60 -4.58 -13.37 6.74
N GLN A 61 -5.28 -12.29 7.08
CA GLN A 61 -6.48 -11.85 6.37
C GLN A 61 -6.20 -11.63 4.87
N LEU A 62 -5.08 -10.97 4.53
CA LEU A 62 -4.65 -10.81 3.13
C LEU A 62 -4.35 -12.17 2.47
N SER A 63 -3.64 -13.06 3.17
CA SER A 63 -3.30 -14.40 2.69
C SER A 63 -4.56 -15.22 2.37
N GLU A 64 -5.51 -15.27 3.31
CA GLU A 64 -6.80 -15.95 3.15
C GLU A 64 -7.62 -15.36 1.99
N THR A 65 -7.67 -14.03 1.87
CA THR A 65 -8.37 -13.36 0.78
C THR A 65 -7.77 -13.72 -0.57
N VAL A 66 -6.44 -13.71 -0.69
CA VAL A 66 -5.74 -14.11 -1.92
C VAL A 66 -6.02 -15.58 -2.27
N ALA A 67 -6.06 -16.46 -1.26
CA ALA A 67 -6.32 -17.88 -1.47
C ALA A 67 -7.78 -18.18 -1.87
N LEU A 68 -8.74 -17.44 -1.32
CA LEU A 68 -10.18 -17.68 -1.53
C LEU A 68 -10.75 -16.98 -2.75
N GLU A 69 -10.33 -15.75 -3.01
CA GLU A 69 -10.90 -14.87 -4.05
C GLU A 69 -9.98 -14.66 -5.25
N GLY A 70 -8.71 -15.08 -5.14
CA GLY A 70 -7.73 -14.96 -6.21
C GLY A 70 -7.97 -15.93 -7.38
N PRO A 71 -7.04 -15.96 -8.35
CA PRO A 71 -5.77 -15.21 -8.37
C PRO A 71 -5.98 -13.72 -8.63
N PHE A 72 -5.25 -12.87 -7.88
CA PHE A 72 -5.13 -11.44 -8.15
C PHE A 72 -3.83 -11.15 -8.90
N ASP A 73 -3.89 -10.40 -10.00
CA ASP A 73 -2.68 -9.98 -10.72
C ASP A 73 -1.84 -8.98 -9.92
N GLY A 74 -2.48 -8.16 -9.09
CA GLY A 74 -1.79 -7.10 -8.35
C GLY A 74 -2.50 -6.65 -7.10
N VAL A 75 -1.75 -5.97 -6.23
CA VAL A 75 -2.26 -5.31 -5.04
C VAL A 75 -2.16 -3.79 -5.18
N LEU A 76 -3.16 -3.06 -4.69
CA LEU A 76 -3.17 -1.60 -4.68
C LEU A 76 -3.51 -1.08 -3.29
N GLY A 77 -2.68 -0.18 -2.76
CA GLY A 77 -2.92 0.41 -1.45
C GLY A 77 -2.57 1.89 -1.39
N PHE A 78 -3.45 2.66 -0.76
CA PHE A 78 -3.21 4.06 -0.40
C PHE A 78 -2.74 4.18 1.04
N SER A 79 -1.68 4.94 1.28
CA SER A 79 -1.15 5.26 2.62
C SER A 79 -1.02 3.99 3.48
N HIS A 80 -1.77 3.88 4.57
CA HIS A 80 -1.84 2.69 5.43
C HIS A 80 -2.04 1.37 4.64
N GLY A 81 -2.99 1.30 3.70
CA GLY A 81 -3.22 0.08 2.94
C GLY A 81 -2.04 -0.31 2.03
N GLY A 82 -1.27 0.67 1.54
CA GLY A 82 -0.06 0.36 0.78
C GLY A 82 1.11 -0.03 1.66
N THR A 83 1.22 0.55 2.86
CA THR A 83 2.19 0.12 3.87
C THR A 83 1.91 -1.31 4.31
N LEU A 84 0.64 -1.68 4.53
CA LEU A 84 0.20 -3.04 4.81
C LEU A 84 0.57 -3.99 3.67
N ALA A 85 0.22 -3.65 2.42
CA ALA A 85 0.53 -4.48 1.26
C ALA A 85 2.04 -4.71 1.08
N ALA A 86 2.86 -3.68 1.27
CA ALA A 86 4.31 -3.80 1.23
C ALA A 86 4.83 -4.72 2.34
N GLY A 87 4.34 -4.52 3.57
CA GLY A 87 4.67 -5.36 4.71
C GLY A 87 4.29 -6.82 4.52
N PHE A 88 3.09 -7.08 3.99
CA PHE A 88 2.59 -8.42 3.68
C PHE A 88 3.49 -9.13 2.68
N MET A 89 3.84 -8.47 1.57
CA MET A 89 4.74 -9.06 0.57
C MET A 89 6.14 -9.34 1.13
N ILE A 90 6.67 -8.44 1.96
CA ILE A 90 7.97 -8.63 2.62
C ILE A 90 7.90 -9.81 3.61
N HIS A 91 6.84 -9.88 4.41
CA HIS A 91 6.62 -10.95 5.38
C HIS A 91 6.49 -12.32 4.69
N HIS A 92 5.65 -12.42 3.65
CA HIS A 92 5.49 -13.63 2.84
C HIS A 92 6.83 -14.11 2.27
N ALA A 93 7.61 -13.22 1.65
CA ALA A 93 8.90 -13.58 1.08
C ALA A 93 9.93 -14.03 2.13
N LYS A 94 9.86 -13.48 3.36
CA LYS A 94 10.71 -13.90 4.48
C LYS A 94 10.32 -15.28 5.02
N MET A 95 9.03 -15.54 5.17
CA MET A 95 8.51 -16.78 5.74
C MET A 95 8.54 -17.94 4.74
N ASN A 96 8.36 -17.63 3.45
CA ASN A 96 8.22 -18.59 2.37
C ASN A 96 9.22 -18.32 1.23
N PRO A 97 10.55 -18.39 1.46
CA PRO A 97 11.56 -17.95 0.49
C PRO A 97 11.60 -18.76 -0.82
N ASN A 98 10.96 -19.93 -0.86
CA ASN A 98 10.88 -20.78 -2.05
C ASN A 98 9.54 -20.65 -2.78
N GLU A 99 8.59 -19.89 -2.25
CA GLU A 99 7.29 -19.67 -2.87
C GLU A 99 7.32 -18.43 -3.77
N PRO A 100 6.50 -18.41 -4.85
CA PRO A 100 6.35 -17.21 -5.65
C PRO A 100 5.74 -16.06 -4.84
N ALA A 101 5.93 -14.84 -5.33
CA ALA A 101 5.23 -13.67 -4.79
C ALA A 101 3.70 -13.85 -4.91
N PRO A 102 2.91 -13.33 -3.94
CA PRO A 102 1.45 -13.47 -3.94
C PRO A 102 0.78 -12.68 -5.08
N PHE A 103 1.50 -11.73 -5.68
CA PHE A 103 1.02 -10.86 -6.75
C PHE A 103 2.07 -10.74 -7.85
N ARG A 104 1.65 -10.37 -9.08
CA ARG A 104 2.55 -10.09 -10.21
C ARG A 104 2.97 -8.62 -10.26
N CYS A 105 2.23 -7.72 -9.63
CA CYS A 105 2.60 -6.32 -9.49
C CYS A 105 1.99 -5.66 -8.23
N ALA A 106 2.48 -4.47 -7.89
CA ALA A 106 1.91 -3.66 -6.81
C ALA A 106 1.79 -2.17 -7.20
N ILE A 107 0.79 -1.50 -6.63
CA ILE A 107 0.55 -0.07 -6.81
C ILE A 107 0.44 0.60 -5.43
N PHE A 108 1.34 1.52 -5.15
CA PHE A 108 1.41 2.25 -3.88
C PHE A 108 1.09 3.72 -4.10
N ILE A 109 0.10 4.25 -3.39
CA ILE A 109 -0.30 5.66 -3.46
C ILE A 109 0.01 6.31 -2.12
N ASN A 110 0.97 7.25 -2.07
CA ASN A 110 1.38 7.94 -0.85
C ASN A 110 1.70 7.01 0.33
N SER A 111 2.25 5.84 0.03
CA SER A 111 2.51 4.78 1.00
C SER A 111 3.96 4.82 1.51
N LEU A 112 4.20 4.14 2.62
CA LEU A 112 5.49 4.08 3.30
C LEU A 112 5.97 2.63 3.38
N PRO A 113 7.27 2.36 3.55
CA PRO A 113 7.72 1.06 4.04
C PRO A 113 7.07 0.74 5.40
N PRO A 114 7.03 -0.54 5.82
CA PRO A 114 6.76 -0.90 7.21
C PRO A 114 7.57 -0.01 8.17
N PHE A 115 6.87 0.59 9.14
CA PHE A 115 7.45 1.57 10.04
C PHE A 115 6.81 1.49 11.43
N ARG A 116 7.47 2.12 12.40
CA ARG A 116 6.95 2.44 13.74
C ARG A 116 6.96 3.94 13.97
N MET A 117 5.98 4.45 14.72
CA MET A 117 5.85 5.88 15.00
C MET A 117 5.13 6.14 16.32
N GLU A 118 5.81 6.83 17.23
CA GLU A 118 5.17 7.38 18.43
C GLU A 118 4.30 8.60 18.10
N PRO A 119 3.25 8.89 18.88
CA PRO A 119 2.42 10.08 18.70
C PRO A 119 3.24 11.37 18.59
N GLY A 120 3.01 12.13 17.51
CA GLY A 120 3.69 13.41 17.24
C GLY A 120 5.16 13.30 16.82
N LYS A 121 5.67 12.10 16.54
CA LYS A 121 7.02 11.87 16.00
C LYS A 121 6.98 11.58 14.50
N ARG A 122 8.16 11.51 13.88
CA ARG A 122 8.28 11.06 12.48
C ARG A 122 8.30 9.53 12.40
N PRO A 123 7.83 8.93 11.29
CA PRO A 123 8.01 7.51 11.03
C PRO A 123 9.46 7.07 11.07
N VAL A 124 9.72 5.94 11.72
CA VAL A 124 10.99 5.22 11.69
C VAL A 124 10.76 3.92 10.93
N VAL A 125 11.38 3.81 9.76
CA VAL A 125 11.28 2.65 8.88
C VAL A 125 11.95 1.44 9.54
N ASP A 126 11.30 0.28 9.46
CA ASP A 126 11.83 -0.98 9.96
C ASP A 126 13.10 -1.38 9.19
N GLU A 127 14.03 -2.09 9.84
CA GLU A 127 15.27 -2.56 9.22
C GLU A 127 15.08 -3.88 8.45
N GLY A 128 15.99 -4.18 7.51
CA GLY A 128 16.04 -5.46 6.79
C GLY A 128 14.82 -5.69 5.89
N LEU A 129 14.41 -4.66 5.17
CA LEU A 129 13.28 -4.69 4.23
C LEU A 129 13.73 -4.87 2.78
N GLU A 130 15.02 -4.78 2.52
CA GLU A 130 15.61 -4.81 1.19
C GLU A 130 15.56 -6.20 0.56
N GLY A 131 15.31 -6.25 -0.75
CA GLY A 131 15.43 -7.47 -1.55
C GLY A 131 14.22 -8.40 -1.53
N PHE A 132 13.14 -8.04 -0.84
CA PHE A 132 11.95 -8.89 -0.74
C PHE A 132 10.82 -8.53 -1.73
N ILE A 133 10.75 -7.28 -2.22
CA ILE A 133 9.75 -6.88 -3.23
C ILE A 133 10.40 -6.89 -4.62
N SER A 134 10.37 -8.06 -5.26
CA SER A 134 11.02 -8.30 -6.56
C SER A 134 10.08 -8.13 -7.77
N ILE A 135 8.85 -7.68 -7.56
CA ILE A 135 7.83 -7.52 -8.62
C ILE A 135 7.78 -6.08 -9.17
N PRO A 136 7.32 -5.88 -10.41
CA PRO A 136 7.06 -4.54 -10.95
C PRO A 136 6.08 -3.74 -10.10
N CYS A 137 6.46 -2.52 -9.72
CA CYS A 137 5.65 -1.64 -8.88
C CYS A 137 5.37 -0.28 -9.56
N VAL A 138 4.22 0.32 -9.26
CA VAL A 138 3.94 1.73 -9.52
C VAL A 138 3.82 2.47 -8.20
N HIS A 139 4.64 3.49 -8.02
CA HIS A 139 4.57 4.39 -6.88
C HIS A 139 3.98 5.71 -7.35
N ILE A 140 2.94 6.16 -6.69
CA ILE A 140 2.25 7.42 -6.96
C ILE A 140 2.43 8.27 -5.71
N ALA A 141 3.12 9.41 -5.84
CA ALA A 141 3.42 10.28 -4.72
C ALA A 141 2.92 11.71 -4.96
N GLY A 142 2.33 12.32 -3.94
CA GLY A 142 1.92 13.73 -3.96
C GLY A 142 3.12 14.64 -3.77
N ALA A 143 3.37 15.56 -4.70
CA ALA A 143 4.50 16.49 -4.64
C ALA A 143 4.48 17.39 -3.38
N LYS A 144 3.32 17.53 -2.71
CA LYS A 144 3.14 18.32 -1.49
C LYS A 144 2.88 17.44 -0.27
N ASP A 145 3.01 16.12 -0.41
CA ASP A 145 2.84 15.19 0.68
C ASP A 145 3.97 15.36 1.70
N PRO A 146 3.69 15.65 2.99
CA PRO A 146 4.72 15.72 4.02
C PRO A 146 5.51 14.40 4.18
N LEU A 147 4.97 13.28 3.69
CA LEU A 147 5.57 11.94 3.74
C LEU A 147 6.21 11.52 2.40
N PHE A 148 6.39 12.44 1.45
CA PHE A 148 6.95 12.13 0.12
C PHE A 148 8.29 11.37 0.18
N GLU A 149 9.15 11.70 1.16
CA GLU A 149 10.44 11.02 1.35
C GLU A 149 10.28 9.51 1.62
N TYR A 150 9.18 9.11 2.27
CA TYR A 150 8.89 7.72 2.55
C TYR A 150 8.29 6.97 1.35
N SER A 151 7.52 7.64 0.50
CA SER A 151 7.13 7.03 -0.79
C SER A 151 8.34 6.73 -1.66
N LEU A 152 9.34 7.61 -1.65
CA LEU A 152 10.63 7.36 -2.30
C LEU A 152 11.43 6.24 -1.61
N ALA A 153 11.38 6.15 -0.28
CA ALA A 153 12.00 5.05 0.46
C ALA A 153 11.39 3.69 0.07
N LEU A 154 10.05 3.59 0.00
CA LEU A 154 9.37 2.38 -0.43
C LEU A 154 9.71 2.01 -1.88
N TYR A 155 9.81 2.99 -2.78
CA TYR A 155 10.24 2.76 -4.16
C TYR A 155 11.63 2.12 -4.25
N ARG A 156 12.55 2.51 -3.37
CA ARG A 156 13.91 1.96 -3.33
C ARG A 156 13.98 0.52 -2.83
N LEU A 157 12.95 0.04 -2.12
CA LEU A 157 12.85 -1.36 -1.67
C LEU A 157 12.35 -2.29 -2.76
N CYS A 158 11.71 -1.76 -3.79
CA CYS A 158 11.12 -2.52 -4.89
C CYS A 158 12.13 -2.78 -6.02
N ALA A 159 11.76 -3.61 -7.00
CA ALA A 159 12.52 -3.81 -8.23
C ALA A 159 12.59 -2.51 -9.07
N VAL A 160 13.49 -1.59 -8.72
CA VAL A 160 13.57 -0.21 -9.26
C VAL A 160 13.61 -0.18 -10.80
N ARG A 161 14.30 -1.12 -11.44
CA ARG A 161 14.42 -1.19 -12.91
C ARG A 161 13.11 -1.49 -13.61
N GLU A 162 12.21 -2.18 -12.94
CA GLU A 162 10.91 -2.61 -13.47
C GLU A 162 9.78 -1.71 -12.97
N SER A 163 10.07 -0.84 -11.98
CA SER A 163 9.09 -0.02 -11.29
C SER A 163 9.07 1.43 -11.76
N THR A 164 7.87 2.02 -11.79
CA THR A 164 7.66 3.43 -12.19
C THR A 164 7.33 4.29 -10.98
N PHE A 165 7.94 5.47 -10.88
CA PHE A 165 7.62 6.49 -9.89
C PHE A 165 6.92 7.68 -10.54
N ALA A 166 5.63 7.86 -10.27
CA ALA A 166 4.79 8.92 -10.79
C ALA A 166 4.48 9.95 -9.70
N VAL A 167 4.57 11.24 -10.04
CA VAL A 167 4.33 12.34 -9.09
C VAL A 167 3.14 13.17 -9.54
N HIS A 168 2.19 13.42 -8.64
CA HIS A 168 1.04 14.30 -8.87
C HIS A 168 1.15 15.59 -8.06
N GLY A 169 0.38 16.63 -8.43
CA GLY A 169 0.54 17.98 -7.87
C GLY A 169 -0.13 18.24 -6.51
N LYS A 170 -0.60 17.20 -5.82
CA LYS A 170 -1.41 17.29 -4.58
C LYS A 170 -0.61 16.89 -3.33
N GLY A 171 -1.28 16.88 -2.17
CA GLY A 171 -0.71 16.41 -0.90
C GLY A 171 -0.95 14.91 -0.68
N HIS A 172 -1.17 14.54 0.58
CA HIS A 172 -1.47 13.18 1.03
C HIS A 172 -2.93 12.80 0.74
N GLU A 173 -3.30 12.75 -0.53
CA GLU A 173 -4.66 12.47 -1.00
C GLU A 173 -4.61 11.65 -2.31
N VAL A 174 -5.68 10.91 -2.61
CA VAL A 174 -5.87 10.30 -3.93
C VAL A 174 -6.54 11.33 -4.86
N PRO A 175 -5.87 11.82 -5.91
CA PRO A 175 -6.43 12.88 -6.75
C PRO A 175 -7.69 12.43 -7.51
N CYS A 176 -8.67 13.32 -7.57
CA CYS A 176 -9.88 13.16 -8.39
C CYS A 176 -9.92 14.10 -9.61
N ASP A 177 -9.00 15.04 -9.73
CA ASP A 177 -8.94 15.97 -10.86
C ASP A 177 -8.34 15.30 -12.11
N GLN A 178 -8.87 15.68 -13.28
CA GLN A 178 -8.54 15.08 -14.57
C GLN A 178 -7.03 15.03 -14.85
N LYS A 179 -6.30 16.10 -14.51
CA LYS A 179 -4.86 16.21 -14.80
C LYS A 179 -4.07 15.16 -14.00
N ASN A 180 -4.29 15.08 -12.69
CA ASN A 180 -3.56 14.15 -11.85
C ASN A 180 -4.03 12.70 -12.05
N VAL A 181 -5.32 12.48 -12.32
CA VAL A 181 -5.86 11.15 -12.67
C VAL A 181 -5.22 10.62 -13.96
N ALA A 182 -5.02 11.47 -14.98
CA ALA A 182 -4.38 11.05 -16.22
C ALA A 182 -2.93 10.57 -16.01
N ILE A 183 -2.17 11.24 -15.12
CA ILE A 183 -0.80 10.82 -14.75
C ILE A 183 -0.83 9.41 -14.11
N ILE A 184 -1.72 9.21 -13.13
CA ILE A 184 -1.88 7.94 -12.42
C ILE A 184 -2.30 6.83 -13.38
N ALA A 185 -3.33 7.07 -14.19
CA ALA A 185 -3.85 6.09 -15.14
C ALA A 185 -2.79 5.72 -16.19
N SER A 186 -1.99 6.67 -16.67
CA SER A 186 -0.89 6.38 -17.61
C SER A 186 0.17 5.47 -16.99
N ALA A 187 0.51 5.66 -15.72
CA ALA A 187 1.48 4.81 -15.03
C ALA A 187 0.94 3.38 -14.85
N ILE A 188 -0.34 3.25 -14.47
CA ILE A 188 -0.99 1.95 -14.28
C ILE A 188 -1.15 1.20 -15.61
N ARG A 189 -1.53 1.89 -16.71
CA ARG A 189 -1.60 1.26 -18.04
C ARG A 189 -0.25 0.76 -18.52
N LYS A 190 0.82 1.53 -18.26
CA LYS A 190 2.20 1.08 -18.55
C LYS A 190 2.53 -0.19 -17.77
N LEU A 191 2.23 -0.24 -16.47
CA LEU A 191 2.41 -1.44 -15.66
C LEU A 191 1.62 -2.64 -16.20
N SER A 192 0.34 -2.44 -16.55
CA SER A 192 -0.51 -3.47 -17.15
C SER A 192 0.13 -4.07 -18.41
N SER A 193 0.71 -3.25 -19.29
CA SER A 193 1.41 -3.73 -20.48
C SER A 193 2.72 -4.49 -20.22
N GLN A 194 3.31 -4.36 -19.01
CA GLN A 194 4.54 -5.07 -18.63
C GLN A 194 4.25 -6.45 -18.03
N ILE A 195 3.07 -6.63 -17.43
CA ILE A 195 2.71 -7.88 -16.76
C ILE A 195 1.92 -8.84 -17.64
N LEU A 196 1.30 -8.38 -18.74
CA LEU A 196 0.60 -9.20 -19.74
C LEU A 196 1.58 -9.86 -20.71
#